data_AF-A0A937HJV0-F1
#
_entry.id   AF-A0A937HJV0-F1
#
_cell.length_a   1.000
_cell.length_b   1.000
_cell.length_c   1.000
_cell.angle_alpha   90.00
_cell.angle_beta   90.00
_cell.angle_gamma   90.00
#
_symmetry.space_group_name_H-M   'P 1'
#
loop_
_entity.id
_entity.type
_entity.pdbx_description
1 polymer ?
#
loop_
_entity_poly.entity_id
_entity_poly.type
_entity_poly.pdbx_seq_one_letter_code
_entity_poly.pdbx_strand_id
1 'polypeptide(L)'
;MVENFEPPAKKRTMLGALRTYFFTGLVVTAPIFITFYLVLWFVEFLDNYFRPWVPKIYWPTTYLPFDIPGVGVVLALALLTLIGGLTANFLGRALLAFADRFIRQIPMAGTVYTALRQIFQTAVREDGQSFSQVALIEYP
;
A
#
# COMPACT_ATOMS: atom_id res chain seq x y z
N MET A 1 53.32 14.84 37.19
CA MET A 1 52.24 14.05 37.82
C MET A 1 50.95 14.46 37.15
N VAL A 2 50.38 13.61 36.29
CA VAL A 2 49.05 13.82 35.69
C VAL A 2 48.18 12.71 36.24
N GLU A 3 47.28 13.06 37.14
CA GLU A 3 46.36 12.13 37.78
C GLU A 3 45.26 11.77 36.77
N ASN A 4 45.34 10.58 36.19
CA ASN A 4 44.30 10.07 35.30
C ASN A 4 43.03 9.82 36.10
N PHE A 5 42.06 10.72 35.96
CA PHE A 5 40.72 10.55 36.49
C PHE A 5 39.97 9.52 35.62
N GLU A 6 39.98 8.25 36.03
CA GLU A 6 39.08 7.24 35.44
C GLU A 6 37.66 7.48 35.97
N PRO A 7 36.66 7.75 35.11
CA PRO A 7 35.31 7.99 35.58
C PRO A 7 34.70 6.70 36.16
N PRO A 8 33.92 6.78 37.26
CA PRO A 8 33.35 5.61 37.90
C PRO A 8 32.36 4.88 36.97
N ALA A 9 32.48 3.56 36.88
CA ALA A 9 31.59 2.71 36.10
C ALA A 9 30.12 2.89 36.56
N LYS A 10 29.29 3.41 35.66
CA LYS A 10 27.85 3.67 35.92
C LYS A 10 27.13 2.35 36.20
N LYS A 11 26.76 2.10 37.46
CA LYS A 11 25.97 0.92 37.85
C LYS A 11 24.61 0.95 37.14
N ARG A 12 24.39 0.02 36.20
CA ARG A 12 23.09 -0.16 35.55
C ARG A 12 22.09 -0.66 36.59
N THR A 13 21.03 0.10 36.84
CA THR A 13 19.93 -0.34 37.72
C THR A 13 19.17 -1.49 37.04
N MET A 14 18.73 -2.50 37.81
CA MET A 14 17.92 -3.61 37.26
C MET A 14 16.67 -3.12 36.53
N LEU A 15 16.07 -2.04 37.04
CA LEU A 15 14.94 -1.34 36.41
C LEU A 15 15.31 -0.72 35.05
N GLY A 16 16.53 -0.19 34.93
CA GLY A 16 17.06 0.31 33.66
C GLY A 16 17.29 -0.80 32.64
N ALA A 17 17.79 -1.96 33.08
CA ALA A 17 17.96 -3.12 32.20
C ALA A 17 16.61 -3.65 31.69
N LEU A 18 15.63 -3.84 32.58
CA LEU A 18 14.27 -4.27 32.21
C LEU A 18 13.63 -3.31 31.21
N ARG A 19 13.73 -2.00 31.46
CA ARG A 19 13.24 -0.97 30.54
C ARG A 19 13.89 -1.10 29.16
N THR A 20 15.21 -1.22 29.09
CA THR A 20 15.93 -1.37 27.82
C THR A 20 15.46 -2.61 27.06
N TYR A 21 15.34 -3.77 27.71
CA TYR A 21 14.87 -4.99 27.06
C TYR A 21 13.42 -4.88 26.56
N PHE A 22 12.53 -4.22 27.31
CA PHE A 22 11.15 -3.98 26.86
C PHE A 22 11.10 -3.12 25.59
N PHE A 23 11.82 -1.99 25.56
CA PHE A 23 11.84 -1.12 24.38
C PHE A 23 12.49 -1.81 23.18
N THR A 24 13.57 -2.57 23.39
CA THR A 24 14.18 -3.37 22.34
C THR A 24 13.21 -4.42 21.79
N GLY A 25 12.50 -5.15 22.66
CA GLY A 25 11.50 -6.13 22.24
C GLY A 25 10.33 -5.50 21.48
N LEU A 26 9.84 -4.34 21.93
CA LEU A 26 8.78 -3.59 21.25
C LEU A 26 9.21 -3.15 19.86
N VAL A 27 10.40 -2.56 19.71
CA VAL A 27 10.90 -2.07 18.42
C VAL A 27 11.11 -3.21 17.42
N VAL A 28 11.57 -4.38 17.89
CA VAL A 28 11.77 -5.56 17.03
C VAL A 28 10.45 -6.20 16.62
N THR A 29 9.45 -6.21 17.50
CA THR A 29 8.14 -6.85 17.23
C THR A 29 7.18 -5.92 16.48
N ALA A 30 7.33 -4.60 16.64
CA ALA A 30 6.44 -3.60 16.05
C ALA A 30 6.23 -3.78 14.53
N PRO A 31 7.25 -4.01 13.69
CA PRO A 31 7.06 -4.18 12.25
C PRO A 31 6.13 -5.36 11.92
N ILE A 32 6.31 -6.51 12.58
CA ILE A 32 5.51 -7.71 12.35
C ILE A 32 4.07 -7.50 12.84
N PHE A 33 3.91 -6.85 13.99
CA PHE A 33 2.59 -6.54 14.50
C PHE A 33 1.84 -5.56 13.59
N ILE A 34 2.52 -4.51 13.13
CA ILE A 34 1.96 -3.50 12.22
C ILE A 34 1.55 -4.13 10.90
N THR A 35 2.38 -5.00 10.31
CA THR A 35 2.02 -5.67 9.04
C THR A 35 0.81 -6.56 9.20
N PHE A 36 0.76 -7.38 10.25
CA PHE A 36 -0.38 -8.26 10.50
C PHE A 36 -1.66 -7.45 10.73
N TYR A 37 -1.60 -6.41 11.56
CA TYR A 37 -2.72 -5.52 11.83
C TYR A 37 -3.23 -4.83 10.55
N LEU A 38 -2.32 -4.28 9.73
CA LEU A 38 -2.69 -3.60 8.48
C LEU A 38 -3.34 -4.55 7.48
N VAL A 39 -2.81 -5.77 7.33
CA VAL A 39 -3.38 -6.78 6.43
C VAL A 39 -4.78 -7.15 6.88
N LEU A 40 -4.98 -7.48 8.14
CA LEU A 40 -6.32 -7.84 8.65
C LEU A 40 -7.30 -6.68 8.51
N TRP A 41 -6.89 -5.47 8.88
CA TRP A 41 -7.71 -4.27 8.72
C TRP A 41 -8.10 -4.03 7.26
N PHE A 42 -7.18 -4.23 6.32
CA PHE A 42 -7.44 -4.06 4.89
C PHE A 42 -8.42 -5.13 4.36
N VAL A 43 -8.26 -6.38 4.78
CA VAL A 43 -9.18 -7.47 4.42
C VAL A 43 -10.59 -7.16 4.92
N GLU A 44 -10.74 -6.81 6.20
CA GLU A 44 -12.03 -6.45 6.79
C GLU A 44 -12.64 -5.21 6.14
N PHE A 45 -11.82 -4.23 5.77
CA PHE A 45 -12.26 -3.06 5.04
C PHE A 45 -12.89 -3.44 3.70
N LEU A 46 -12.22 -4.29 2.91
CA LEU A 46 -12.77 -4.77 1.63
C LEU A 46 -14.02 -5.61 1.82
N ASP A 47 -14.00 -6.56 2.76
CA ASP A 47 -15.15 -7.40 3.06
C ASP A 47 -16.38 -6.54 3.42
N ASN A 48 -16.22 -5.55 4.31
CA ASN A 48 -17.29 -4.64 4.69
C ASN A 48 -17.75 -3.73 3.54
N TYR A 49 -16.82 -3.28 2.68
CA TYR A 49 -17.14 -2.46 1.51
C TYR A 49 -18.01 -3.23 0.51
N PHE A 50 -17.71 -4.50 0.25
CA PHE A 50 -18.44 -5.33 -0.72
C PHE A 50 -19.68 -6.01 -0.13
N ARG A 51 -19.79 -6.13 1.20
CA ARG A 51 -20.94 -6.77 1.89
C ARG A 51 -22.33 -6.32 1.43
N PRO A 52 -22.59 -5.02 1.20
CA PRO A 52 -23.91 -4.57 0.72
C PRO A 52 -24.19 -4.93 -0.74
N TRP A 53 -23.15 -5.09 -1.56
CA TRP A 53 -23.25 -5.30 -3.00
C TRP A 53 -23.33 -6.78 -3.38
N VAL A 54 -22.95 -7.67 -2.46
CA VAL A 54 -22.82 -9.10 -2.71
C VAL A 54 -23.87 -9.87 -1.89
N PRO A 55 -24.72 -10.68 -2.53
CA PRO A 55 -25.70 -11.50 -1.82
C PRO A 55 -25.07 -12.37 -0.74
N LYS A 56 -25.80 -12.56 0.38
CA LYS A 56 -25.36 -13.31 1.57
C LYS A 56 -24.84 -14.73 1.26
N ILE A 57 -25.28 -15.33 0.14
CA ILE A 57 -24.92 -16.69 -0.26
C ILE A 57 -23.44 -16.89 -0.59
N TYR A 58 -22.73 -15.83 -0.99
CA TYR A 58 -21.30 -15.88 -1.30
C TYR A 58 -20.42 -15.70 -0.05
N TRP A 59 -21.02 -15.47 1.11
CA TRP A 59 -20.31 -15.32 2.36
C TRP A 59 -20.17 -16.69 3.04
N PRO A 60 -18.94 -17.13 3.39
CA PRO A 60 -18.70 -18.41 4.05
C PRO A 60 -19.42 -18.53 5.40
N THR A 61 -19.86 -17.42 5.98
CA THR A 61 -20.77 -17.33 7.13
C THR A 61 -22.08 -18.11 6.97
N THR A 62 -22.50 -18.38 5.73
CA THR A 62 -23.73 -19.13 5.45
C THR A 62 -23.55 -20.63 5.66
N TYR A 63 -22.32 -21.15 5.62
CA TYR A 63 -22.05 -22.59 5.61
C TYR A 63 -21.02 -23.03 6.66
N LEU A 64 -20.23 -22.12 7.24
CA LEU A 64 -19.28 -22.41 8.30
C LEU A 64 -19.61 -21.62 9.58
N PRO A 65 -19.42 -22.22 10.77
CA PRO A 65 -19.59 -21.54 12.06
C PRO A 65 -18.50 -20.51 12.38
N PHE A 66 -17.51 -20.34 11.49
CA PHE A 66 -16.44 -19.34 11.62
C PHE A 66 -16.39 -18.49 10.34
N ASP A 67 -16.39 -17.17 10.50
CA ASP A 67 -16.17 -16.23 9.40
C ASP A 67 -14.71 -16.30 8.96
N ILE A 68 -14.47 -16.66 7.70
CA ILE A 68 -13.14 -16.56 7.07
C ILE A 68 -13.08 -15.21 6.36
N PRO A 69 -12.37 -14.21 6.92
CA PRO A 69 -12.19 -12.92 6.25
C PRO A 69 -11.35 -13.11 4.98
N GLY A 70 -11.74 -12.46 3.88
CA GLY A 70 -11.01 -12.55 2.61
C GLY A 70 -11.84 -12.62 1.33
N VAL A 71 -13.16 -12.78 1.43
CA VAL A 71 -14.04 -12.87 0.24
C VAL A 71 -14.04 -11.57 -0.56
N GLY A 72 -14.08 -10.44 0.13
CA GLY A 72 -14.00 -9.11 -0.45
C GLY A 72 -12.68 -8.88 -1.18
N VAL A 73 -11.58 -9.47 -0.72
CA VAL A 73 -10.28 -9.42 -1.43
C VAL A 73 -10.37 -10.16 -2.77
N VAL A 74 -10.91 -11.39 -2.77
CA VAL A 74 -11.06 -12.18 -4.00
C VAL A 74 -11.97 -11.46 -5.00
N LEU A 75 -13.07 -10.88 -4.52
CA LEU A 75 -13.97 -10.09 -5.35
C LEU A 75 -13.32 -8.82 -5.89
N ALA A 76 -12.55 -8.11 -5.07
CA ALA A 76 -11.78 -6.94 -5.49
C ALA A 76 -10.82 -7.31 -6.62
N LEU A 77 -10.07 -8.42 -6.47
CA LEU A 77 -9.16 -8.90 -7.51
C LEU A 77 -9.92 -9.24 -8.80
N ALA A 78 -11.02 -9.99 -8.71
CA ALA A 78 -11.83 -10.32 -9.89
C ALA A 78 -12.34 -9.07 -10.60
N LEU A 79 -12.90 -8.10 -9.87
CA LEU A 79 -13.40 -6.85 -10.43
C LEU A 79 -12.29 -6.02 -11.07
N LEU A 80 -11.14 -5.89 -10.41
CA LEU A 80 -9.98 -5.18 -10.96
C LEU A 80 -9.48 -5.84 -12.25
N THR A 81 -9.39 -7.17 -12.28
CA THR A 81 -9.02 -7.91 -13.49
C THR A 81 -10.04 -7.70 -14.61
N LEU A 82 -11.34 -7.70 -14.31
CA LEU A 82 -12.38 -7.41 -15.30
C LEU A 82 -12.25 -6.00 -15.85
N ILE A 83 -12.08 -4.98 -15.00
CA ILE A 83 -11.91 -3.59 -15.43
C ILE A 83 -10.64 -3.43 -16.28
N GLY A 84 -9.53 -4.05 -15.87
CA GLY A 84 -8.28 -4.06 -16.63
C GLY A 84 -8.45 -4.73 -18.00
N GLY A 85 -9.10 -5.91 -18.03
CA GLY A 85 -9.39 -6.64 -19.25
C GLY A 85 -10.35 -5.88 -20.19
N LEU A 86 -11.36 -5.19 -19.64
CA LEU A 86 -12.24 -4.32 -20.43
C LEU A 86 -11.43 -3.20 -21.09
N THR A 87 -10.52 -2.57 -20.34
CA THR A 87 -9.65 -1.50 -20.84
C THR A 87 -8.68 -1.98 -21.93
N ALA A 88 -8.39 -3.27 -22.04
CA ALA A 88 -7.60 -3.80 -23.15
C ALA A 88 -8.32 -3.67 -24.50
N ASN A 89 -9.66 -3.69 -24.50
CA ASN A 89 -10.50 -3.60 -25.70
C ASN A 89 -10.75 -2.14 -26.12
N PHE A 90 -11.02 -1.91 -27.41
CA PHE A 90 -11.30 -0.57 -27.95
C PHE A 90 -12.47 0.12 -27.22
N LEU A 91 -13.56 -0.61 -26.96
CA LEU A 91 -14.72 -0.10 -26.23
C LEU A 91 -14.38 0.33 -24.80
N GLY A 92 -13.58 -0.47 -24.08
CA GLY A 92 -13.19 -0.11 -22.71
C GLY A 92 -12.25 1.09 -22.65
N ARG A 93 -11.32 1.23 -23.62
CA ARG A 93 -10.50 2.45 -23.72
C ARG A 93 -11.35 3.69 -23.98
N ALA A 94 -12.34 3.59 -24.87
CA ALA A 94 -13.24 4.69 -25.18
C ALA A 94 -14.10 5.08 -23.96
N LEU A 95 -14.66 4.09 -23.25
CA LEU A 95 -15.43 4.31 -22.02
C LEU A 95 -14.58 4.95 -20.91
N LEU A 96 -13.35 4.46 -20.71
CA LEU A 96 -12.43 5.00 -19.71
C LEU A 96 -12.02 6.44 -20.05
N ALA A 97 -11.78 6.75 -21.33
CA ALA A 97 -11.49 8.11 -21.77
C ALA A 97 -12.68 9.06 -21.58
N PHE A 98 -13.91 8.57 -21.78
CA PHE A 98 -15.12 9.34 -21.49
C PHE A 98 -15.27 9.63 -19.99
N ALA A 99 -15.09 8.61 -19.14
CA ALA A 99 -15.13 8.76 -17.69
C ALA A 99 -14.04 9.73 -17.18
N ASP A 100 -12.82 9.62 -17.70
CA ASP A 100 -11.71 10.52 -17.38
C ASP A 100 -12.07 11.99 -17.67
N ARG A 101 -12.64 12.25 -18.86
CA ARG A 101 -13.09 13.60 -19.23
C ARG A 101 -14.21 14.11 -18.33
N PHE A 102 -15.16 13.25 -17.97
CA PHE A 102 -16.28 13.63 -17.11
C PHE A 102 -15.81 14.03 -15.70
N ILE A 103 -14.95 13.22 -15.09
CA ILE A 103 -14.44 13.47 -13.72
C ILE A 103 -13.61 14.76 -13.67
N ARG A 104 -12.80 15.03 -14.71
CA ARG A 104 -11.96 16.24 -14.78
C ARG A 104 -12.75 17.55 -14.82
N GLN A 105 -14.01 17.52 -15.25
CA GLN A 105 -14.86 18.71 -15.31
C GLN A 105 -15.44 19.09 -13.94
N ILE A 106 -15.40 18.18 -12.96
CA ILE A 106 -15.89 18.46 -11.61
C ILE A 106 -14.85 19.33 -10.89
N PRO A 107 -15.20 20.55 -10.47
CA PRO A 107 -14.28 21.44 -9.76
C PRO A 107 -13.76 20.76 -8.48
N MET A 108 -12.48 20.98 -8.15
CA MET A 108 -11.72 20.31 -7.08
C MET A 108 -11.46 18.81 -7.32
N ALA A 109 -12.50 18.01 -7.57
CA ALA A 109 -12.37 16.55 -7.75
C ALA A 109 -11.51 16.19 -8.97
N GLY A 110 -11.65 16.94 -10.07
CA GLY A 110 -10.86 16.75 -11.29
C GLY A 110 -9.36 16.94 -11.05
N THR A 111 -8.96 17.90 -10.19
CA THR A 111 -7.56 18.15 -9.84
C THR A 111 -6.98 16.99 -9.04
N VAL A 112 -7.70 16.51 -8.02
CA VAL A 112 -7.26 15.37 -7.19
C VAL A 112 -7.14 14.10 -8.02
N TYR A 113 -8.14 13.80 -8.86
CA TYR A 113 -8.11 12.64 -9.75
C TYR A 113 -6.93 12.70 -10.73
N THR A 114 -6.67 13.87 -11.33
CA THR A 114 -5.57 14.04 -12.29
C THR A 114 -4.21 13.86 -11.62
N ALA A 115 -4.02 14.44 -10.43
CA ALA A 115 -2.79 14.29 -9.66
C ALA A 115 -2.52 12.83 -9.28
N LEU A 116 -3.54 12.12 -8.78
CA LEU A 116 -3.44 10.70 -8.46
C LEU A 116 -3.11 9.88 -9.72
N ARG A 117 -3.84 10.09 -10.82
CA ARG A 117 -3.61 9.39 -12.08
C ARG A 117 -2.18 9.56 -12.58
N GLN A 118 -1.61 10.77 -12.45
CA GLN A 118 -0.22 11.04 -12.84
C GLN A 118 0.77 10.25 -11.98
N ILE A 119 0.60 10.24 -10.65
CA ILE A 119 1.46 9.48 -9.74
C ILE A 119 1.46 7.99 -10.10
N PHE A 120 0.27 7.40 -10.31
CA PHE A 120 0.16 5.99 -10.71
C PHE A 120 0.78 5.72 -12.09
N GLN A 121 0.58 6.60 -13.07
CA GLN A 121 1.18 6.45 -14.39
C GLN A 121 2.71 6.47 -14.33
N THR A 122 3.29 7.31 -13.47
CA THR A 122 4.74 7.35 -13.26
C THR A 122 5.22 6.11 -12.51
N ALA A 123 4.53 5.68 -11.44
CA ALA A 123 4.94 4.52 -10.66
C ALA A 123 4.91 3.19 -11.43
N VAL A 124 4.03 3.08 -12.43
CA VAL A 124 3.92 1.90 -13.32
C VAL A 124 4.87 1.99 -14.52
N ARG A 125 5.38 3.17 -14.86
CA ARG A 125 6.44 3.30 -15.86
C ARG A 125 7.72 2.76 -15.26
N GLU A 126 8.15 1.59 -15.71
CA GLU A 126 9.47 1.07 -15.37
C GLU A 126 10.55 2.06 -15.85
N ASP A 127 11.43 2.48 -14.95
CA ASP A 127 12.61 3.33 -15.19
C ASP A 127 13.70 2.62 -16.05
N GLY A 128 13.30 1.74 -16.96
CA GLY A 128 14.18 0.79 -17.65
C GLY A 128 14.99 1.34 -18.82
N GLN A 129 14.79 2.59 -19.25
CA GLN A 129 15.66 3.22 -20.25
C GLN A 129 16.72 4.05 -19.52
N SER A 130 17.70 3.33 -18.97
CA SER A 130 18.98 3.88 -18.55
C SER A 130 19.56 4.72 -19.70
N PHE A 131 19.57 6.03 -19.50
CA PHE A 131 20.24 7.01 -20.33
C PHE A 131 21.69 6.58 -20.60
N SER A 132 21.91 5.95 -21.75
CA SER A 132 23.24 5.62 -22.26
C SER A 132 23.24 5.70 -23.78
N GLN A 133 22.81 6.84 -24.31
CA GLN A 133 23.17 7.23 -25.67
C GLN A 133 23.91 8.57 -25.60
N VAL A 134 25.21 8.48 -25.36
CA VAL A 134 26.15 9.58 -25.50
C VAL A 134 26.25 9.85 -27.00
N ALA A 135 25.51 10.84 -27.50
CA ALA A 135 25.72 11.35 -28.85
C ALA A 135 26.98 12.21 -28.83
N LEU A 136 28.01 11.78 -29.57
CA LEU A 136 29.18 12.58 -29.84
C LEU A 136 28.75 13.78 -30.69
N ILE A 137 28.79 14.99 -30.13
CA ILE A 137 28.65 16.22 -30.91
C ILE A 137 30.04 16.58 -31.41
N GLU A 138 30.30 16.42 -32.71
CA GLU A 138 31.42 17.10 -33.35
C GLU A 138 31.11 18.59 -33.40
N TYR A 139 32.00 19.38 -32.80
CA TYR A 139 31.96 20.84 -32.81
C TYR A 139 32.81 21.34 -33.99
N PRO A 140 32.38 22.40 -34.71
CA PRO A 140 33.14 22.99 -35.82
C PRO A 140 34.49 23.60 -35.39
#